data_AF-X1I7Z8-F1
#
_entry.id   AF-X1I7Z8-F1
#
_cell.length_a   1.000
_cell.length_b   1.000
_cell.length_c   1.000
_cell.angle_alpha   90.00
_cell.angle_beta   90.00
_cell.angle_gamma   90.00
#
_symmetry.space_group_name_H-M   'P 1'
#
loop_
_entity.id
_entity.type
_entity.pdbx_description
1 polymer ?
#
loop_
_entity_poly.entity_id
_entity_poly.type
_entity_poly.pdbx_seq_one_letter_code
_entity_poly.pdbx_strand_id
1 'polypeptide(L)'
;LDKLAEVAKEAVDAGLVEYGILHRPSKGAGFYATLLEFDTKCYNPETGNLVLDEPALFKYYQWHADMVKKGVIPPEPPSWGTVHATFVEGKTFCTLASHVGTPGEWIEKYGLTDEALENDLGFLPFPPSVKDGQPISIHEFAPYMITSQCKYPDIAALLIMYATSPQACAIHSAHTLRPPYRGSALENPLIKDNEYIQRTATSALTIQPVPVHPDFWDYMTRAFDALKGVEAGIITPIQAVDDLKAFAATMQNVEFI
;
A
#
# COMPACT_ATOMS: atom_id res chain seq x y z
N LEU A 1 -12.88 -5.30 3.64
CA LEU A 1 -11.82 -6.25 3.99
C LEU A 1 -12.37 -7.63 4.36
N ASP A 2 -13.28 -7.76 5.32
CA ASP A 2 -13.78 -9.07 5.79
C ASP A 2 -14.34 -9.97 4.69
N LYS A 3 -15.15 -9.43 3.77
CA LYS A 3 -15.69 -10.23 2.66
C LYS A 3 -14.60 -10.74 1.73
N LEU A 4 -13.54 -9.96 1.51
CA LEU A 4 -12.38 -10.40 0.73
C LEU A 4 -11.67 -11.57 1.42
N ALA A 5 -11.48 -11.49 2.74
CA ALA A 5 -10.87 -12.55 3.52
C ALA A 5 -11.74 -13.82 3.61
N GLU A 6 -13.07 -13.68 3.66
CA GLU A 6 -14.00 -14.80 3.57
C GLU A 6 -13.84 -15.56 2.25
N VAL A 7 -13.85 -14.86 1.12
CA VAL A 7 -13.68 -15.50 -0.20
C VAL A 7 -12.27 -16.07 -0.37
N ALA A 8 -11.24 -15.38 0.14
CA ALA A 8 -9.88 -15.90 0.16
C ALA A 8 -9.78 -17.21 0.96
N LYS A 9 -10.50 -17.31 2.08
CA LYS A 9 -10.59 -18.54 2.88
C LYS A 9 -11.28 -19.66 2.12
N GLU A 10 -12.39 -19.37 1.45
CA GLU A 10 -13.10 -20.35 0.61
C GLU A 10 -12.19 -20.91 -0.48
N ALA A 11 -11.38 -20.07 -1.12
CA ALA A 11 -10.42 -20.49 -2.15
C ALA A 11 -9.31 -21.40 -1.57
N VAL A 12 -8.79 -21.07 -0.38
CA VAL A 12 -7.80 -21.92 0.34
C VAL A 12 -8.42 -23.27 0.73
N ASP A 13 -9.62 -23.26 1.32
CA ASP A 13 -10.30 -24.48 1.77
C ASP A 13 -10.66 -25.42 0.62
N ALA A 14 -10.98 -24.86 -0.54
CA ALA A 14 -11.24 -25.60 -1.77
C ALA A 14 -9.96 -26.13 -2.44
N GLY A 15 -8.77 -25.77 -1.94
CA GLY A 15 -7.48 -26.14 -2.53
C GLY A 15 -7.21 -25.48 -3.89
N LEU A 16 -7.88 -24.36 -4.18
CA LEU A 16 -7.71 -23.62 -5.43
C LEU A 16 -6.43 -22.77 -5.42
N VAL A 17 -6.01 -22.33 -4.24
CA VAL A 17 -4.80 -21.51 -4.01
C VAL A 17 -4.03 -22.03 -2.81
N GLU A 18 -2.73 -21.75 -2.77
CA GLU A 18 -1.87 -22.03 -1.62
C GLU A 18 -2.02 -20.96 -0.53
N TYR A 19 -2.16 -19.70 -0.96
CA TYR A 19 -2.27 -18.55 -0.07
C TYR A 19 -3.57 -17.79 -0.32
N GLY A 20 -4.29 -17.44 0.75
CA GLY A 20 -5.49 -16.60 0.65
C GLY A 20 -5.12 -15.15 0.36
N ILE A 21 -4.49 -14.48 1.35
CA ILE A 21 -4.04 -13.10 1.22
C ILE A 21 -2.55 -13.03 1.53
N LEU A 22 -1.77 -12.45 0.62
CA LEU A 22 -0.39 -12.06 0.87
C LEU A 22 -0.27 -10.54 0.93
N HIS A 23 0.11 -10.02 2.10
CA HIS A 23 0.56 -8.64 2.23
C HIS A 23 2.08 -8.56 2.12
N ARG A 24 2.56 -7.32 2.07
CA ARG A 24 3.97 -6.98 1.86
C ARG A 24 4.89 -7.39 3.02
N PRO A 25 6.15 -7.76 2.73
CA PRO A 25 7.16 -8.10 3.74
C PRO A 25 7.93 -6.90 4.31
N SER A 26 7.51 -5.66 4.04
CA SER A 26 8.18 -4.45 4.51
C SER A 26 7.17 -3.37 4.93
N LYS A 27 7.66 -2.27 5.53
CA LYS A 27 6.85 -1.22 6.19
C LYS A 27 6.52 0.04 5.39
N GLY A 28 7.17 0.31 4.25
CA GLY A 28 6.96 1.50 3.38
C GLY A 28 5.48 1.86 3.10
N ALA A 29 5.17 2.85 2.25
CA ALA A 29 3.82 3.41 2.18
C ALA A 29 2.66 2.39 2.27
N GLY A 30 2.71 1.27 1.52
CA GLY A 30 1.68 0.22 1.53
C GLY A 30 1.20 -0.30 2.90
N PHE A 31 2.04 -0.27 3.94
CA PHE A 31 1.62 -0.65 5.30
C PHE A 31 0.76 0.44 5.95
N TYR A 32 1.02 1.71 5.65
CA TYR A 32 0.14 2.78 6.08
C TYR A 32 -1.27 2.63 5.48
N ALA A 33 -1.39 2.16 4.23
CA ALA A 33 -2.71 1.83 3.67
C ALA A 33 -3.44 0.77 4.50
N THR A 34 -2.75 -0.26 4.98
CA THR A 34 -3.42 -1.30 5.78
C THR A 34 -3.92 -0.78 7.14
N LEU A 35 -3.30 0.25 7.70
CA LEU A 35 -3.83 0.94 8.89
C LEU A 35 -5.09 1.75 8.53
N LEU A 36 -5.06 2.44 7.39
CA LEU A 36 -6.21 3.21 6.89
C LEU A 36 -7.41 2.34 6.54
N GLU A 37 -7.23 1.07 6.14
CA GLU A 37 -8.33 0.11 5.97
C GLU A 37 -9.19 -0.02 7.24
N PHE A 38 -8.58 0.16 8.41
CA PHE A 38 -9.23 0.08 9.71
C PHE A 38 -9.66 1.45 10.26
N ASP A 39 -9.61 2.49 9.41
CA ASP A 39 -9.85 3.89 9.79
C ASP A 39 -8.91 4.36 10.91
N THR A 40 -7.72 3.75 11.03
CA THR A 40 -6.74 4.13 12.05
C THR A 40 -6.23 5.54 11.78
N LYS A 41 -6.49 6.45 12.71
CA LYS A 41 -5.91 7.80 12.65
C LYS A 41 -4.46 7.74 13.11
N CYS A 42 -3.53 7.97 12.18
CA CYS A 42 -2.09 8.06 12.50
C CYS A 42 -1.55 9.49 12.49
N TYR A 43 -2.34 10.45 11.99
CA TYR A 43 -1.92 11.83 11.82
C TYR A 43 -3.13 12.77 11.84
N ASN A 44 -2.97 13.91 12.51
CA ASN A 44 -3.95 14.97 12.54
C ASN A 44 -3.44 16.17 11.70
N PRO A 45 -4.04 16.45 10.53
CA PRO A 45 -3.59 17.54 9.68
C PRO A 45 -3.89 18.93 10.24
N GLU A 46 -4.81 19.07 11.20
CA GLU A 46 -5.14 20.36 11.82
C GLU A 46 -4.08 20.79 12.84
N THR A 47 -3.55 19.84 13.61
CA THR A 47 -2.54 20.09 14.64
C THR A 47 -1.11 19.81 14.15
N GLY A 48 -0.98 18.99 13.10
CA GLY A 48 0.30 18.47 12.63
C GLY A 48 0.86 17.34 13.49
N ASN A 49 0.09 16.84 14.47
CA ASN A 49 0.52 15.80 15.40
C ASN A 49 0.35 14.40 14.80
N LEU A 50 1.19 13.46 15.26
CA LEU A 50 0.89 12.04 15.11
C LEU A 50 -0.28 11.66 16.03
N VAL A 51 -0.99 10.61 15.67
CA VAL A 51 -2.13 10.10 16.45
C VAL A 51 -1.89 8.62 16.76
N LEU A 52 -2.07 8.26 18.03
CA LEU A 52 -2.17 6.88 18.49
C LEU A 52 -3.64 6.57 18.75
N ASP A 53 -4.28 5.90 17.79
CA ASP A 53 -5.67 5.44 17.86
C ASP A 53 -5.71 4.01 18.44
N GLU A 54 -5.75 3.91 19.77
CA GLU A 54 -5.67 2.62 20.47
C GLU A 54 -6.80 1.65 20.04
N PRO A 55 -8.08 2.09 19.95
CA PRO A 55 -9.17 1.21 19.52
C PRO A 55 -9.02 0.69 18.09
N ALA A 56 -8.60 1.54 17.14
CA ALA A 56 -8.43 1.11 15.75
C ALA A 56 -7.21 0.21 15.57
N LEU A 57 -6.09 0.53 16.23
CA LEU A 57 -4.89 -0.31 16.25
C LEU A 57 -5.18 -1.70 16.83
N PHE A 58 -5.95 -1.77 17.93
CA PHE A 58 -6.35 -3.06 18.50
C PHE A 58 -7.14 -3.89 17.48
N LYS A 59 -8.12 -3.28 16.79
CA LYS A 59 -8.91 -3.97 15.75
C LYS A 59 -8.02 -4.46 14.60
N TYR A 60 -7.07 -3.63 14.16
CA TYR A 60 -6.10 -3.98 13.13
C TYR A 60 -5.30 -5.24 13.52
N TYR A 61 -4.63 -5.21 14.67
CA TYR A 61 -3.82 -6.35 15.11
C TYR A 61 -4.68 -7.60 15.40
N GLN A 62 -5.87 -7.42 15.99
CA GLN A 62 -6.79 -8.53 16.25
C GLN A 62 -7.23 -9.21 14.96
N TRP A 63 -7.55 -8.44 13.93
CA TRP A 63 -7.94 -8.98 12.63
C TRP A 63 -6.82 -9.80 11.99
N HIS A 64 -5.58 -9.30 12.01
CA HIS A 64 -4.43 -10.03 11.48
C HIS A 64 -4.17 -11.34 12.24
N ALA A 65 -4.22 -11.30 13.58
CA ALA A 65 -4.13 -12.52 14.40
C ALA A 65 -5.22 -13.55 14.05
N ASP A 66 -6.46 -13.09 13.85
CA ASP A 66 -7.58 -13.96 13.48
C ASP A 66 -7.43 -14.53 12.08
N MET A 67 -6.90 -13.77 11.11
CA MET A 67 -6.65 -14.25 9.76
C MET A 67 -5.54 -15.28 9.70
N VAL A 68 -4.48 -15.11 10.50
CA VAL A 68 -3.44 -16.13 10.65
C VAL A 68 -4.02 -17.40 11.27
N LYS A 69 -4.80 -17.28 12.35
CA LYS A 69 -5.45 -18.43 12.99
C LYS A 69 -6.40 -19.17 12.05
N LYS A 70 -7.08 -18.43 11.16
CA LYS A 70 -7.94 -19.01 10.11
C LYS A 70 -7.14 -19.55 8.93
N GLY A 71 -5.84 -19.33 8.82
CA GLY A 71 -5.04 -19.77 7.67
C GLY A 71 -5.29 -18.97 6.39
N VAL A 72 -5.85 -17.75 6.50
CA VAL A 72 -6.05 -16.85 5.35
C VAL A 72 -4.77 -16.10 5.01
N ILE A 73 -4.04 -15.67 6.05
CA ILE A 73 -2.75 -14.98 5.97
C ILE A 73 -1.69 -15.90 6.60
N PRO A 74 -0.48 -16.02 6.02
CA PRO A 74 0.60 -16.77 6.65
C PRO A 74 1.11 -16.07 7.93
N PRO A 75 1.63 -16.82 8.92
CA PRO A 75 2.15 -16.23 10.17
C PRO A 75 3.42 -15.38 9.98
N GLU A 76 4.02 -15.42 8.79
CA GLU A 76 5.15 -14.59 8.40
C GLU A 76 4.96 -14.15 6.94
N PRO A 77 5.13 -12.86 6.61
CA PRO A 77 5.01 -12.42 5.22
C PRO A 77 6.15 -12.99 4.37
N PRO A 78 5.85 -13.60 3.23
CA PRO A 78 6.88 -14.19 2.39
C PRO A 78 7.68 -13.10 1.65
N SER A 79 8.84 -13.49 1.09
CA SER A 79 9.70 -12.57 0.34
C SER A 79 8.98 -11.92 -0.84
N TRP A 80 9.44 -10.75 -1.31
CA TRP A 80 8.87 -10.09 -2.50
C TRP A 80 8.84 -11.00 -3.72
N GLY A 81 9.91 -11.78 -3.95
CA GLY A 81 9.98 -12.72 -5.05
C GLY A 81 8.88 -13.79 -4.94
N THR A 82 8.63 -14.29 -3.74
CA THR A 82 7.54 -15.25 -3.48
C THR A 82 6.18 -14.60 -3.70
N VAL A 83 5.91 -13.43 -3.11
CA VAL A 83 4.62 -12.73 -3.26
C VAL A 83 4.26 -12.53 -4.73
N HIS A 84 5.21 -12.09 -5.55
CA HIS A 84 4.97 -11.85 -6.97
C HIS A 84 4.87 -13.15 -7.77
N ALA A 85 5.77 -14.10 -7.55
CA ALA A 85 5.74 -15.38 -8.26
C ALA A 85 4.45 -16.15 -7.99
N THR A 86 4.06 -16.30 -6.72
CA THR A 86 2.87 -17.09 -6.37
C THR A 86 1.57 -16.43 -6.84
N PHE A 87 1.52 -15.09 -6.89
CA PHE A 87 0.36 -14.40 -7.44
C PHE A 87 0.23 -14.61 -8.96
N VAL A 88 1.33 -14.46 -9.71
CA VAL A 88 1.33 -14.67 -11.17
C VAL A 88 1.09 -16.14 -11.54
N GLU A 89 1.59 -17.08 -10.74
CA GLU A 89 1.33 -18.53 -10.89
C GLU A 89 -0.11 -18.94 -10.52
N GLY A 90 -0.95 -18.02 -10.03
CA GLY A 90 -2.31 -18.33 -9.58
C GLY A 90 -2.39 -19.08 -8.25
N LYS A 91 -1.30 -19.13 -7.47
CA LYS A 91 -1.24 -19.77 -6.15
C LYS A 91 -1.63 -18.85 -4.99
N THR A 92 -1.87 -17.57 -5.25
CA THR A 92 -2.33 -16.59 -4.26
C THR A 92 -3.62 -15.95 -4.73
N PHE A 93 -4.67 -16.02 -3.92
CA PHE A 93 -5.98 -15.45 -4.29
C PHE A 93 -5.95 -13.92 -4.35
N CYS A 94 -5.34 -13.27 -3.36
CA CYS A 94 -5.24 -11.81 -3.31
C CYS A 94 -3.88 -11.33 -2.80
N THR A 95 -3.36 -10.26 -3.42
CA THR A 95 -2.18 -9.55 -2.93
C THR A 95 -2.57 -8.15 -2.43
N LEU A 96 -2.29 -7.88 -1.15
CA LEU A 96 -2.32 -6.54 -0.54
C LEU A 96 -0.91 -5.92 -0.48
N ALA A 97 0.03 -6.48 -1.24
CA ALA A 97 1.42 -6.03 -1.30
C ALA A 97 1.73 -5.19 -2.55
N SER A 98 0.94 -5.36 -3.60
CA SER A 98 1.23 -4.90 -4.95
C SER A 98 0.37 -3.67 -5.31
N HIS A 99 0.85 -2.86 -6.24
CA HIS A 99 0.14 -1.69 -6.74
C HIS A 99 -0.28 -1.85 -8.22
N VAL A 100 -1.16 -0.97 -8.71
CA VAL A 100 -1.68 -0.94 -10.10
C VAL A 100 -0.63 -0.74 -11.21
N GLY A 101 0.65 -0.66 -10.87
CA GLY A 101 1.77 -0.63 -11.83
C GLY A 101 2.71 -1.81 -11.70
N THR A 102 2.42 -2.75 -10.79
CA THR A 102 3.18 -3.99 -10.63
C THR A 102 3.05 -4.92 -11.84
N PRO A 103 1.94 -4.92 -12.62
CA PRO A 103 1.86 -5.75 -13.82
C PRO A 103 3.02 -5.58 -14.80
N GLY A 104 3.59 -4.38 -14.95
CA GLY A 104 4.79 -4.19 -15.79
C GLY A 104 5.97 -5.04 -15.32
N GLU A 105 6.19 -5.13 -14.00
CA GLU A 105 7.20 -6.01 -13.41
C GLU A 105 6.81 -7.49 -13.51
N TRP A 106 5.53 -7.83 -13.33
CA TRP A 106 5.04 -9.19 -13.46
C TRP A 106 5.22 -9.77 -14.86
N ILE A 107 4.97 -8.97 -15.89
CA ILE A 107 5.22 -9.34 -17.29
C ILE A 107 6.72 -9.56 -17.52
N GLU A 108 7.56 -8.62 -17.09
CA GLU A 108 9.01 -8.67 -17.36
C GLU A 108 9.72 -9.81 -16.63
N LYS A 109 9.36 -10.07 -15.36
CA LYS A 109 10.14 -10.95 -14.47
C LYS A 109 9.47 -12.25 -14.06
N TYR A 110 8.14 -12.30 -14.09
CA TYR A 110 7.37 -13.41 -13.54
C TYR A 110 6.49 -14.12 -14.58
N GLY A 111 6.47 -13.63 -15.83
CA GLY A 111 5.79 -14.29 -16.94
C GLY A 111 4.27 -14.08 -16.99
N LEU A 112 3.76 -13.00 -16.38
CA LEU A 112 2.35 -12.63 -16.53
C LEU A 112 2.05 -12.37 -18.01
N THR A 113 0.98 -12.97 -18.52
CA THR A 113 0.52 -12.76 -19.90
C THR A 113 -0.49 -11.62 -19.98
N ASP A 114 -0.58 -10.99 -21.15
CA ASP A 114 -1.60 -9.97 -21.40
C ASP A 114 -3.02 -10.55 -21.23
N GLU A 115 -3.24 -11.79 -21.66
CA GLU A 115 -4.52 -12.50 -21.50
C GLU A 115 -4.92 -12.65 -20.02
N ALA A 116 -3.98 -13.03 -19.15
CA ALA A 116 -4.25 -13.14 -17.72
C ALA A 116 -4.46 -11.75 -17.07
N LEU A 117 -3.68 -10.75 -17.47
CA LEU A 117 -3.88 -9.37 -17.00
C LEU A 117 -5.27 -8.81 -17.38
N GLU A 118 -5.78 -9.18 -18.54
CA GLU A 118 -7.08 -8.74 -19.05
C GLU A 118 -8.25 -9.50 -18.42
N ASN A 119 -8.14 -10.83 -18.32
CA ASN A 119 -9.28 -11.71 -18.01
C ASN A 119 -9.28 -12.26 -16.57
N ASP A 120 -8.10 -12.41 -15.94
CA ASP A 120 -7.98 -13.08 -14.64
C ASP A 120 -7.73 -12.10 -13.49
N LEU A 121 -7.15 -10.93 -13.76
CA LEU A 121 -6.77 -9.97 -12.73
C LEU A 121 -7.75 -8.81 -12.54
N GLY A 122 -8.22 -8.66 -11.30
CA GLY A 122 -8.95 -7.50 -10.82
C GLY A 122 -8.07 -6.54 -10.01
N PHE A 123 -8.35 -5.25 -10.08
CA PHE A 123 -7.70 -4.21 -9.27
C PHE A 123 -8.75 -3.40 -8.53
N LEU A 124 -8.54 -3.22 -7.24
CA LEU A 124 -9.41 -2.46 -6.35
C LEU A 124 -8.56 -1.63 -5.39
N PRO A 125 -8.99 -0.42 -5.01
CA PRO A 125 -8.44 0.27 -3.85
C PRO A 125 -8.56 -0.62 -2.61
N PHE A 126 -7.71 -0.40 -1.62
CA PHE A 126 -7.73 -1.15 -0.35
C PHE A 126 -9.14 -1.08 0.26
N PRO A 127 -9.78 -2.24 0.52
CA PRO A 127 -11.17 -2.28 0.94
C PRO A 127 -11.28 -1.96 2.43
N PRO A 128 -12.24 -1.13 2.84
CA PRO A 128 -12.41 -0.77 4.25
C PRO A 128 -12.78 -2.01 5.10
N SER A 129 -12.25 -2.06 6.32
CA SER A 129 -12.63 -3.02 7.37
C SER A 129 -13.76 -2.49 8.25
N VAL A 130 -14.02 -1.18 8.22
CA VAL A 130 -15.12 -0.55 8.96
C VAL A 130 -16.40 -0.50 8.12
N LYS A 131 -17.55 -0.67 8.77
CA LYS A 131 -18.85 -0.54 8.11
C LYS A 131 -19.01 0.87 7.54
N ASP A 132 -19.51 0.95 6.31
CA ASP A 132 -19.72 2.21 5.57
C ASP A 132 -18.42 3.01 5.27
N GLY A 133 -17.25 2.40 5.51
CA GLY A 133 -15.96 2.96 5.15
C GLY A 133 -15.83 3.17 3.64
N GLN A 134 -14.93 4.06 3.24
CA GLN A 134 -14.62 4.31 1.84
C GLN A 134 -13.38 3.52 1.42
N PRO A 135 -13.30 3.03 0.17
CA PRO A 135 -12.07 2.45 -0.36
C PRO A 135 -10.94 3.49 -0.33
N ILE A 136 -9.75 3.05 0.09
CA ILE A 136 -8.59 3.93 0.20
C ILE A 136 -7.48 3.48 -0.73
N SER A 137 -6.69 4.44 -1.19
CA SER A 137 -5.38 4.18 -1.77
C SER A 137 -4.40 5.13 -1.13
N ILE A 138 -3.13 4.88 -1.35
CA ILE A 138 -2.08 5.74 -0.84
C ILE A 138 -1.10 6.02 -1.95
N HIS A 139 -0.36 7.10 -1.79
CA HIS A 139 0.81 7.34 -2.62
C HIS A 139 1.86 8.06 -1.81
N GLU A 140 3.08 7.54 -1.86
CA GLU A 140 4.25 8.28 -1.42
C GLU A 140 4.70 9.18 -2.56
N PHE A 141 4.33 10.46 -2.47
CA PHE A 141 4.87 11.45 -3.39
C PHE A 141 6.31 11.72 -2.96
N ALA A 142 7.29 11.15 -3.65
CA ALA A 142 8.67 11.59 -3.52
C ALA A 142 8.77 13.00 -4.12
N PRO A 143 8.92 14.07 -3.30
CA PRO A 143 9.00 15.41 -3.87
C PRO A 143 10.35 15.56 -4.57
N TYR A 144 10.33 16.13 -5.78
CA TYR A 144 11.55 16.68 -6.36
C TYR A 144 11.93 17.93 -5.58
N MET A 145 13.09 17.92 -4.92
CA MET A 145 13.57 19.01 -4.07
C MET A 145 14.86 19.60 -4.62
N ILE A 146 15.01 20.92 -4.48
CA ILE A 146 16.26 21.64 -4.75
C ILE A 146 16.89 21.97 -3.41
N THR A 147 18.10 21.46 -3.16
CA THR A 147 18.80 21.73 -1.89
C THR A 147 19.25 23.20 -1.83
N SER A 148 19.30 23.77 -0.62
CA SER A 148 19.79 25.14 -0.41
C SER A 148 21.27 25.35 -0.80
N GLN A 149 22.01 24.25 -1.01
CA GLN A 149 23.41 24.23 -1.43
C GLN A 149 23.57 24.09 -2.96
N CYS A 150 22.47 24.02 -3.72
CA CYS A 150 22.53 23.89 -5.17
C CYS A 150 23.22 25.10 -5.81
N LYS A 151 24.25 24.86 -6.62
CA LYS A 151 25.00 25.92 -7.32
C LYS A 151 24.18 26.61 -8.41
N TYR A 152 23.19 25.92 -8.98
CA TYR A 152 22.39 26.38 -10.12
C TYR A 152 20.91 26.07 -9.90
N PRO A 153 20.25 26.71 -8.91
CA PRO A 153 18.87 26.37 -8.53
C PRO A 153 17.89 26.58 -9.69
N ASP A 154 18.07 27.61 -10.52
CA ASP A 154 17.18 27.86 -11.66
C ASP A 154 17.26 26.77 -12.73
N ILE A 155 18.47 26.25 -12.99
CA ILE A 155 18.65 25.13 -13.94
C ILE A 155 18.05 23.85 -13.36
N ALA A 156 18.25 23.59 -12.07
CA ALA A 156 17.63 22.46 -11.39
C ALA A 156 16.09 22.55 -11.44
N ALA A 157 15.53 23.75 -11.27
CA ALA A 157 14.09 23.98 -11.40
C ALA A 157 13.59 23.67 -12.82
N LEU A 158 14.30 24.12 -13.86
CA LEU A 158 13.96 23.80 -15.25
C LEU A 158 13.99 22.28 -15.52
N LEU A 159 14.98 21.57 -14.97
CA LEU A 159 15.05 20.12 -15.09
C LEU A 159 13.85 19.43 -14.42
N ILE A 160 13.47 19.88 -13.22
CA ILE A 160 12.29 19.35 -12.52
C ILE A 160 11.00 19.65 -13.31
N MET A 161 10.86 20.85 -13.88
CA MET A 161 9.73 21.19 -14.74
C MET A 161 9.65 20.28 -15.96
N TYR A 162 10.78 19.98 -16.60
CA TYR A 162 10.83 19.04 -17.72
C TYR A 162 10.51 17.60 -17.29
N ALA A 163 11.15 17.10 -16.25
CA ALA A 163 10.97 15.74 -15.71
C ALA A 163 9.54 15.51 -15.22
N THR A 164 8.85 16.57 -14.79
CA THR A 164 7.45 16.51 -14.39
C THR A 164 6.50 16.98 -15.50
N SER A 165 6.93 17.16 -16.74
CA SER A 165 6.01 17.52 -17.84
C SER A 165 4.99 16.41 -18.14
N PRO A 166 3.82 16.73 -18.74
CA PRO A 166 2.85 15.71 -19.17
C PRO A 166 3.46 14.66 -20.12
N GLN A 167 4.38 15.08 -21.00
CA GLN A 167 5.09 14.17 -21.91
C GLN A 167 6.00 13.21 -21.14
N ALA A 168 6.82 13.71 -20.21
CA ALA A 168 7.69 12.87 -19.40
C ALA A 168 6.89 11.88 -18.53
N CYS A 169 5.77 12.34 -17.98
CA CYS A 169 4.82 11.51 -17.24
C CYS A 169 4.26 10.38 -18.13
N ALA A 170 3.80 10.70 -19.35
CA ALA A 170 3.27 9.71 -20.28
C ALA A 170 4.32 8.68 -20.71
N ILE A 171 5.57 9.08 -20.93
CA ILE A 171 6.69 8.17 -21.23
C ILE A 171 6.90 7.19 -20.06
N HIS A 172 6.91 7.70 -18.82
CA HIS A 172 7.05 6.87 -17.64
C HIS A 172 5.91 5.85 -17.51
N SER A 173 4.67 6.32 -17.67
CA SER A 173 3.47 5.47 -17.62
C SER A 173 3.45 4.40 -18.70
N ALA A 174 3.79 4.76 -19.95
CA ALA A 174 3.85 3.80 -21.06
C ALA A 174 4.88 2.68 -20.79
N HIS A 175 6.04 3.02 -20.22
CA HIS A 175 7.09 2.05 -19.94
C HIS A 175 6.79 1.17 -18.71
N THR A 176 6.05 1.67 -17.73
CA THR A 176 5.88 0.99 -16.43
C THR A 176 4.46 0.46 -16.20
N LEU A 177 3.53 0.71 -17.12
CA LEU A 177 2.08 0.49 -16.96
C LEU A 177 1.48 1.20 -15.73
N ARG A 178 2.19 2.18 -15.15
CA ARG A 178 1.69 2.94 -14.00
C ARG A 178 0.70 4.00 -14.44
N PRO A 179 -0.39 4.23 -13.67
CA PRO A 179 -1.19 5.43 -13.80
C PRO A 179 -0.33 6.70 -13.78
N PRO A 180 -0.64 7.68 -14.63
CA PRO A 180 0.10 8.93 -14.63
C PRO A 180 -0.17 9.74 -13.37
N TYR A 181 0.88 10.32 -12.79
CA TYR A 181 0.77 11.26 -11.67
C TYR A 181 0.24 12.65 -12.09
N ARG A 182 0.01 12.87 -13.40
CA ARG A 182 -0.66 14.06 -13.94
C ARG A 182 -1.81 13.65 -14.83
N GLY A 183 -3.02 14.13 -14.52
CA GLY A 183 -4.20 13.89 -15.35
C GLY A 183 -4.03 14.34 -16.82
N SER A 184 -3.30 15.43 -17.06
CA SER A 184 -3.02 15.91 -18.43
C SER A 184 -2.17 14.97 -19.27
N ALA A 185 -1.51 13.98 -18.68
CA ALA A 185 -0.78 12.95 -19.42
C ALA A 185 -1.72 11.90 -20.05
N LEU A 186 -2.96 11.76 -19.56
CA LEU A 186 -3.91 10.77 -20.07
C LEU A 186 -4.30 11.01 -21.53
N GLU A 187 -4.26 12.27 -21.99
CA GLU A 187 -4.53 12.64 -23.39
C GLU A 187 -3.32 12.42 -24.32
N ASN A 188 -2.18 12.00 -23.76
CA ASN A 188 -0.96 11.81 -24.55
C ASN A 188 -1.11 10.60 -25.50
N PRO A 189 -0.75 10.73 -26.80
CA PRO A 189 -0.81 9.62 -27.75
C PRO A 189 -0.10 8.34 -27.33
N LEU A 190 0.89 8.41 -26.43
CA LEU A 190 1.60 7.23 -25.92
C LEU A 190 0.74 6.33 -25.01
N ILE A 191 -0.26 6.88 -24.31
CA ILE A 191 -1.03 6.15 -23.29
C ILE A 191 -2.55 6.33 -23.40
N LYS A 192 -3.05 7.24 -24.23
CA LYS A 192 -4.48 7.52 -24.36
C LYS A 192 -5.31 6.31 -24.79
N ASP A 193 -4.72 5.42 -25.59
CA ASP A 193 -5.39 4.23 -26.12
C ASP A 193 -5.03 2.96 -25.32
N ASN A 194 -4.23 3.08 -24.24
CA ASN A 194 -3.93 1.95 -23.36
C ASN A 194 -5.04 1.76 -22.34
N GLU A 195 -5.91 0.77 -22.58
CA GLU A 195 -7.09 0.52 -21.76
C GLU A 195 -6.77 0.29 -20.27
N TYR A 196 -5.70 -0.47 -19.98
CA TYR A 196 -5.30 -0.76 -18.61
C TYR A 196 -4.93 0.52 -17.84
N ILE A 197 -4.10 1.39 -18.44
CA ILE A 197 -3.69 2.66 -17.83
C ILE A 197 -4.91 3.56 -17.65
N GLN A 198 -5.77 3.70 -18.65
CA GLN A 198 -6.97 4.55 -18.57
C GLN A 198 -7.91 4.09 -17.45
N ARG A 199 -8.17 2.78 -17.37
CA ARG A 199 -9.01 2.17 -16.33
C ARG A 199 -8.45 2.41 -14.93
N THR A 200 -7.16 2.13 -14.74
CA THR A 200 -6.52 2.20 -13.42
C THR A 200 -6.21 3.63 -12.98
N ALA A 201 -6.16 4.62 -13.88
CA ALA A 201 -5.95 6.02 -13.52
C ALA A 201 -7.01 6.57 -12.55
N THR A 202 -8.22 6.03 -12.59
CA THR A 202 -9.31 6.39 -11.70
C THR A 202 -9.00 6.09 -10.22
N SER A 203 -8.10 5.14 -9.92
CA SER A 203 -7.67 4.85 -8.55
C SER A 203 -6.93 6.01 -7.91
N ALA A 204 -6.46 6.99 -8.70
CA ALA A 204 -5.83 8.19 -8.16
C ALA A 204 -6.79 9.05 -7.33
N LEU A 205 -8.11 8.93 -7.56
CA LEU A 205 -9.13 9.70 -6.85
C LEU A 205 -9.32 9.25 -5.39
N THR A 206 -8.84 8.06 -5.02
CA THR A 206 -8.93 7.52 -3.67
C THR A 206 -7.62 7.64 -2.89
N ILE A 207 -6.60 8.32 -3.46
CA ILE A 207 -5.28 8.45 -2.84
C ILE A 207 -5.34 9.38 -1.63
N GLN A 208 -4.84 8.88 -0.49
CA GLN A 208 -4.41 9.70 0.64
C GLN A 208 -2.88 9.84 0.63
N PRO A 209 -2.33 11.04 0.83
CA PRO A 209 -0.89 11.22 0.96
C PRO A 209 -0.39 10.62 2.28
N VAL A 210 0.84 10.11 2.28
CA VAL A 210 1.52 9.79 3.54
C VAL A 210 1.77 11.08 4.34
N PRO A 211 1.56 11.08 5.67
CA PRO A 211 1.84 12.21 6.53
C PRO A 211 3.27 12.76 6.40
N VAL A 212 3.38 14.09 6.45
CA VAL A 212 4.67 14.80 6.47
C VAL A 212 4.98 15.14 7.93
N HIS A 213 5.58 14.19 8.65
CA HIS A 213 6.02 14.36 10.03
C HIS A 213 7.39 13.67 10.23
N PRO A 214 8.35 14.30 10.93
CA PRO A 214 9.71 13.77 11.08
C PRO A 214 9.74 12.35 11.67
N ASP A 215 8.89 12.10 12.66
CA ASP A 215 8.86 10.80 13.35
C ASP A 215 7.85 9.79 12.77
N PHE A 216 7.19 10.13 11.65
CA PHE A 216 6.15 9.26 11.07
C PHE A 216 6.71 7.87 10.71
N TRP A 217 7.91 7.83 10.14
CA TRP A 217 8.50 6.57 9.69
C TRP A 217 9.03 5.71 10.84
N ASP A 218 9.40 6.31 11.97
CA ASP A 218 9.78 5.58 13.18
C ASP A 218 8.54 4.96 13.83
N TYR A 219 7.44 5.72 13.92
CA TYR A 219 6.14 5.19 14.31
C TYR A 219 5.71 4.02 13.42
N MET A 220 5.77 4.18 12.09
CA MET A 220 5.40 3.11 11.14
C MET A 220 6.31 1.89 11.27
N THR A 221 7.58 2.09 11.60
CA THR A 221 8.51 0.98 11.87
C THR A 221 8.05 0.19 13.10
N ARG A 222 7.76 0.87 14.20
CA ARG A 222 7.33 0.22 15.44
C ARG A 222 6.00 -0.52 15.27
N ALA A 223 5.04 0.08 14.57
CA ALA A 223 3.75 -0.54 14.26
C ALA A 223 3.90 -1.77 13.36
N PHE A 224 4.75 -1.70 12.32
CA PHE A 224 5.01 -2.85 11.45
C PHE A 224 5.75 -3.99 12.16
N ASP A 225 6.69 -3.67 13.06
CA ASP A 225 7.36 -4.69 13.87
C ASP A 225 6.39 -5.39 14.83
N ALA A 226 5.45 -4.65 15.41
CA ALA A 226 4.39 -5.22 16.23
C ALA A 226 3.46 -6.14 15.41
N LEU A 227 3.10 -5.75 14.18
CA LEU A 227 2.33 -6.61 13.27
C LEU A 227 3.00 -7.98 13.08
N LYS A 228 4.29 -8.00 12.72
CA LYS A 228 5.04 -9.26 12.56
C LYS A 228 5.02 -10.10 13.84
N GLY A 229 5.15 -9.47 15.00
CA GLY A 229 5.08 -10.16 16.28
C GLY A 229 3.70 -10.76 16.56
N VAL A 230 2.63 -10.08 16.17
CA VAL A 230 1.24 -10.55 16.29
C VAL A 230 0.98 -11.73 15.34
N GLU A 231 1.37 -11.61 14.08
CA GLU A 231 1.18 -12.66 13.07
C GLU A 231 1.97 -13.93 13.41
N ALA A 232 3.19 -13.78 13.94
CA ALA A 232 3.99 -14.89 14.42
C ALA A 232 3.52 -15.49 15.76
N GLY A 233 2.52 -14.88 16.42
CA GLY A 233 2.03 -15.30 17.73
C GLY A 233 3.01 -15.05 18.89
N ILE A 234 4.00 -14.18 18.69
CA ILE A 234 5.02 -13.81 19.69
C ILE A 234 4.44 -12.83 20.72
N ILE A 235 3.59 -11.89 20.26
CA ILE A 235 2.89 -10.92 21.12
C ILE A 235 1.39 -10.94 20.82
N THR A 236 0.58 -10.52 21.79
CA THR A 236 -0.87 -10.39 21.62
C THR A 236 -1.23 -9.05 20.96
N PRO A 237 -2.42 -8.92 20.35
CA PRO A 237 -2.91 -7.64 19.84
C PRO A 237 -2.92 -6.52 20.88
N ILE A 238 -3.27 -6.82 22.13
CA ILE A 238 -3.25 -5.82 23.21
C ILE A 238 -1.82 -5.41 23.56
N GLN A 239 -0.87 -6.36 23.64
CA GLN A 239 0.54 -6.07 23.88
C GLN A 239 1.12 -5.21 22.75
N ALA A 240 0.74 -5.44 21.50
CA ALA A 240 1.16 -4.63 20.36
C ALA A 240 0.73 -3.16 20.49
N VAL A 241 -0.50 -2.90 20.96
CA VAL A 241 -0.99 -1.54 21.23
C VAL A 241 -0.25 -0.92 22.40
N ASP A 242 -0.11 -1.63 23.52
CA ASP A 242 0.59 -1.13 24.71
C ASP A 242 2.05 -0.78 24.43
N ASP A 243 2.74 -1.61 23.65
CA ASP A 243 4.12 -1.39 23.21
C ASP A 243 4.26 -0.14 22.32
N LEU A 244 3.31 0.05 21.40
CA LEU A 244 3.31 1.22 20.51
C LEU A 244 2.96 2.49 21.29
N LYS A 245 2.04 2.39 22.27
CA LYS A 245 1.70 3.48 23.20
C LYS A 245 2.89 3.91 24.04
N ALA A 246 3.62 2.95 24.61
CA ALA A 246 4.82 3.23 25.39
C ALA A 246 5.89 3.92 24.54
N PHE A 247 6.07 3.50 23.29
CA PHE A 247 6.95 4.17 22.33
C PHE A 247 6.46 5.60 22.01
N ALA A 248 5.19 5.75 21.66
CA ALA A 248 4.57 7.04 21.32
C ALA A 248 4.66 8.06 22.46
N ALA A 249 4.61 7.61 23.72
CA ALA A 249 4.80 8.47 24.90
C ALA A 249 6.21 9.07 25.02
N THR A 250 7.20 8.53 24.29
CA THR A 250 8.56 9.11 24.21
C THR A 250 8.71 10.17 23.13
N MET A 251 7.70 10.31 22.25
CA MET A 251 7.70 11.21 21.12
C MET A 251 7.08 12.56 21.48
N GLN A 252 7.43 13.61 20.74
CA GLN A 252 6.77 14.90 20.86
C GLN A 252 5.56 14.97 19.91
N ASN A 253 4.57 15.81 20.24
CA ASN A 253 3.45 16.12 19.35
C ASN A 253 2.64 14.87 18.93
N VAL A 254 2.25 14.06 19.92
CA VAL A 254 1.38 12.89 19.73
C VAL A 254 0.07 13.05 20.50
N GLU A 255 -1.03 12.79 19.81
CA GLU A 255 -2.38 12.69 20.37
C GLU A 255 -2.72 11.23 20.65
N PHE A 256 -3.38 10.96 21.77
CA PHE A 256 -3.82 9.61 22.17
C PHE A 256 -5.34 9.60 22.18
N ILE A 257 -5.95 8.70 21.41
CA ILE A 257 -7.41 8.57 21.28
C ILE A 257 -7.87 7.12 21.37
#